data_AF-W7CA71-F1
#
_entry.id   AF-W7CA71-F1
#
_cell.length_a   1.000
_cell.length_b   1.000
_cell.length_c   1.000
_cell.angle_alpha   90.00
_cell.angle_beta   90.00
_cell.angle_gamma   90.00
#
_symmetry.space_group_name_H-M   'P 1'
#
loop_
_entity.id
_entity.type
_entity.pdbx_description
1 polymer ?
#
loop_
_entity_poly.entity_id
_entity_poly.type
_entity_poly.pdbx_seq_one_letter_code
_entity_poly.pdbx_strand_id
1 'polypeptide(L)' 'MFNKNDEVVIVDINKVKNDPFLDGEAKRIMEGANYKGNVTMLFTESDKKLISVSFYLGENRVTQVFRVDEIKKVGE' A
#
# COMPACT_ATOMS: atom_id res chain seq x y z
N MET A 1 14.83 -3.77 -1.70
CA MET A 1 14.61 -3.83 -0.22
C MET A 1 13.93 -2.54 0.18
N PHE A 2 12.83 -2.60 0.94
CA PHE A 2 12.03 -1.42 1.28
C PHE A 2 12.56 -0.72 2.54
N ASN A 3 12.45 0.61 2.59
CA ASN A 3 12.77 1.45 3.72
C ASN A 3 11.57 2.33 4.09
N LYS A 4 11.58 2.86 5.32
CA LYS A 4 10.63 3.89 5.72
C LYS A 4 10.79 5.11 4.79
N ASN A 5 9.66 5.68 4.38
CA ASN A 5 9.51 6.75 3.40
C ASN A 5 9.81 6.37 1.94
N ASP A 6 10.03 5.08 1.63
CA ASP A 6 10.08 4.66 0.22
C ASP A 6 8.71 4.86 -0.43
N GLU A 7 8.71 5.41 -1.64
CA GLU A 7 7.53 5.46 -2.50
C GLU A 7 7.33 4.10 -3.17
N VAL A 8 6.11 3.58 -3.10
CA VAL A 8 5.74 2.26 -3.60
C VAL A 8 4.44 2.31 -4.39
N VAL A 9 4.29 1.40 -5.34
CA VAL A 9 3.05 1.15 -6.08
C VAL A 9 2.50 -0.23 -5.78
N ILE A 10 1.18 -0.35 -5.73
CA ILE A 10 0.52 -1.65 -5.55
C ILE A 10 0.61 -2.45 -6.86
N VAL A 11 1.05 -3.71 -6.77
CA VAL A 11 1.19 -4.59 -7.94
C VAL A 11 -0.13 -5.30 -8.27
N ASP A 12 -0.95 -5.61 -7.26
CA ASP A 12 -2.24 -6.30 -7.43
C ASP A 12 -3.32 -5.73 -6.50
N ILE A 13 -4.25 -4.98 -7.06
CA ILE A 13 -5.36 -4.35 -6.34
C ILE A 13 -6.35 -5.36 -5.74
N ASN A 14 -6.44 -6.56 -6.32
CA ASN A 14 -7.39 -7.58 -5.86
C ASN A 14 -6.90 -8.30 -4.60
N LYS A 15 -5.64 -8.09 -4.22
CA LYS A 15 -5.04 -8.60 -2.99
C LYS A 15 -5.24 -7.68 -1.79
N VAL A 16 -5.74 -6.46 -1.99
CA VAL A 16 -6.14 -5.54 -0.92
C VAL A 16 -7.40 -6.11 -0.24
N LYS A 17 -7.22 -7.13 0.60
CA LYS A 17 -8.33 -7.85 1.23
C LYS A 17 -8.76 -7.20 2.56
N ASN A 18 -10.06 -7.22 2.81
CA ASN A 18 -10.72 -6.98 4.10
C ASN A 18 -10.70 -5.55 4.65
N ASP A 19 -11.09 -4.56 3.85
CA ASP A 19 -11.59 -3.31 4.42
C ASP A 19 -12.83 -2.82 3.64
N PRO A 20 -14.00 -2.69 4.30
CA PRO A 20 -15.23 -2.24 3.64
C PRO A 20 -15.15 -0.81 3.09
N PHE A 21 -14.19 0.02 3.54
CA PHE A 21 -13.91 1.32 2.93
C PHE A 21 -13.02 1.21 1.70
N LEU A 22 -12.09 0.24 1.64
CA LEU A 22 -11.19 0.11 0.50
C LEU A 22 -11.75 -0.72 -0.66
N ASP A 23 -12.69 -1.65 -0.46
CA ASP A 23 -13.11 -2.53 -1.56
C ASP A 23 -13.80 -1.79 -2.72
N GLY A 24 -14.48 -0.67 -2.42
CA GLY A 24 -15.14 0.20 -3.41
C GLY A 24 -14.40 1.52 -3.68
N GLU A 25 -14.02 2.24 -2.62
CA GLU A 25 -13.33 3.53 -2.75
C GLU A 25 -11.89 3.34 -3.19
N ALA A 26 -11.16 2.37 -2.61
CA ALA A 26 -9.77 2.16 -2.97
C ALA A 26 -9.60 1.63 -4.39
N LYS A 27 -10.53 0.84 -4.95
CA LYS A 27 -10.49 0.48 -6.38
C LYS A 27 -10.55 1.72 -7.29
N ARG A 28 -11.49 2.63 -7.01
CA ARG A 28 -11.65 3.90 -7.77
C ARG A 28 -10.47 4.86 -7.60
N ILE A 29 -9.96 4.94 -6.40
CA ILE A 29 -8.77 5.72 -6.03
C ILE A 29 -7.51 5.16 -6.70
N MET A 30 -7.38 3.84 -6.72
CA MET A 30 -6.26 3.13 -7.32
C MET A 30 -6.25 3.35 -8.84
N GLU A 31 -7.41 3.35 -9.50
CA GLU A 31 -7.54 3.75 -10.91
C GLU A 31 -7.15 5.22 -11.18
N GLY A 32 -7.26 6.12 -10.19
CA GLY A 32 -6.99 7.55 -10.35
C GLY A 32 -5.60 8.07 -9.91
N ALA A 33 -4.92 7.39 -8.99
CA ALA A 33 -3.74 7.93 -8.29
C ALA A 33 -2.37 7.43 -8.80
N ASN A 34 -2.31 6.65 -9.89
CA ASN A 34 -1.10 5.92 -10.30
C ASN A 34 -0.45 5.12 -9.15
N TYR A 35 -1.25 4.73 -8.14
CA TYR A 35 -0.92 3.75 -7.12
C TYR A 35 0.19 4.13 -6.12
N LYS A 36 0.64 5.39 -6.04
CA LYS A 36 1.80 5.76 -5.20
C LYS A 36 1.44 5.92 -3.72
N GLY A 37 2.02 5.08 -2.87
CA GLY A 37 1.96 5.17 -1.41
C GLY A 37 3.36 5.33 -0.81
N ASN A 38 3.41 5.72 0.46
CA ASN A 38 4.66 5.88 1.20
C ASN A 38 4.75 4.82 2.30
N VAL A 39 5.87 4.10 2.35
CA VAL A 39 6.13 3.14 3.43
C VAL A 39 6.26 3.89 4.76
N THR A 40 5.45 3.54 5.73
CA THR A 40 5.47 4.16 7.06
C THR A 40 6.20 3.30 8.08
N MET A 41 6.10 1.97 7.94
CA MET A 41 6.70 1.02 8.86
C MET A 41 6.94 -0.32 8.16
N LEU A 42 8.02 -0.99 8.56
CA LEU A 42 8.29 -2.38 8.21
C LEU A 42 8.30 -3.19 9.50
N PHE A 43 7.64 -4.33 9.50
CA PHE A 43 7.58 -5.21 10.65
C PHE A 43 7.43 -6.67 10.22
N THR A 44 7.66 -7.58 11.15
CA THR A 44 7.52 -9.02 10.91
C THR A 44 6.43 -9.55 11.82
N GLU A 45 5.44 -10.23 11.24
CA GLU A 45 4.36 -10.89 11.98
C GLU A 45 4.25 -12.35 11.51
N SER A 46 4.31 -13.30 12.45
CA SER A 46 4.28 -14.74 12.15
C SER A 46 5.25 -15.15 11.02
N ASP A 47 6.52 -14.74 11.12
CA ASP A 47 7.59 -14.97 10.14
C ASP A 47 7.38 -14.33 8.75
N LYS A 48 6.34 -13.51 8.59
CA LYS A 48 6.06 -12.78 7.34
C LYS A 48 6.52 -11.34 7.47
N LYS A 49 7.30 -10.88 6.49
CA LYS A 49 7.66 -9.47 6.35
C LYS A 49 6.47 -8.69 5.82
N LEU A 50 6.00 -7.75 6.61
CA LEU A 50 4.86 -6.88 6.33
C LEU A 50 5.32 -5.43 6.28
N ILE A 51 4.63 -4.65 5.46
CA ILE A 51 4.96 -3.27 5.16
C ILE A 51 3.68 -2.46 5.31
N SER A 52 3.69 -1.52 6.24
CA SER A 52 2.64 -0.52 6.34
C SER A 52 2.91 0.59 5.32
N VAL A 53 1.90 0.90 4.51
CA VAL A 53 1.95 1.93 3.47
C VAL A 53 0.79 2.88 3.68
N SER A 54 1.08 4.18 3.68
CA SER A 54 0.07 5.23 3.68
C SER A 54 -0.15 5.79 2.28
N PHE A 55 -1.41 5.95 1.90
CA PHE A 55 -1.87 6.60 0.68
C PHE A 55 -2.58 7.89 1.03
N TYR A 56 -2.40 8.91 0.20
CA TYR A 56 -3.05 10.21 0.34
C TYR A 56 -4.09 10.39 -0.76
N LEU A 57 -5.31 10.71 -0.34
CA LEU A 57 -6.53 10.74 -1.14
C LEU A 57 -7.19 12.09 -0.96
N GLY A 58 -6.67 13.08 -1.68
CA GLY A 58 -6.88 14.47 -1.30
C GLY A 58 -6.30 14.71 0.09
N GLU A 59 -7.14 15.10 1.04
CA GLU A 59 -6.75 15.34 2.44
C GLU A 59 -6.85 14.09 3.32
N ASN A 60 -7.47 13.02 2.82
CA ASN A 60 -7.62 11.78 3.57
C ASN A 60 -6.35 10.94 3.50
N ARG A 61 -5.92 10.41 4.65
CA ARG A 61 -4.80 9.48 4.74
C ARG A 61 -5.31 8.09 5.12
N VAL A 62 -5.08 7.12 4.25
CA VAL A 62 -5.42 5.72 4.48
C VAL A 62 -4.13 4.94 4.67
N THR A 63 -4.08 4.10 5.71
CA THR A 63 -2.90 3.26 5.98
C THR A 63 -3.29 1.80 5.92
N GLN A 64 -2.53 1.03 5.16
CA GLN A 64 -2.78 -0.39 4.88
C GLN A 64 -1.50 -1.20 5.06
N VAL A 65 -1.64 -2.50 5.29
CA VAL A 65 -0.50 -3.41 5.47
C VAL A 65 -0.42 -4.35 4.28
N PHE A 66 0.76 -4.45 3.69
CA PHE A 66 1.04 -5.24 2.50
C PHE A 66 2.18 -6.21 2.75
N ARG A 67 2.19 -7.29 2.00
CA ARG A 67 3.38 -8.12 1.83
C ARG A 67 4.32 -7.47 0.82
N VAL A 68 5.58 -7.88 0.92
CA VAL A 68 6.65 -7.44 0.01
C VAL A 68 6.32 -7.73 -1.46
N ASP A 69 5.59 -8.82 -1.77
CA ASP A 69 5.21 -9.19 -3.14
C ASP A 69 3.97 -8.45 -3.69
N GLU A 70 3.28 -7.69 -2.85
CA GLU A 70 2.04 -6.98 -3.21
C GLU A 70 2.30 -5.53 -3.62
N ILE A 71 3.53 -5.05 -3.41
CA ILE A 71 3.97 -3.68 -3.72
C ILE A 71 5.31 -3.70 -4.45
N LYS A 72 5.56 -2.67 -5.25
CA LYS A 72 6.82 -2.45 -5.97
C LYS A 72 7.34 -1.05 -5.63
N LYS A 73 8.65 -0.90 -5.43
CA LYS A 73 9.27 0.42 -5.22
C LYS A 73 9.19 1.25 -6.51
N VAL A 74 8.87 2.54 -6.40
CA VAL A 74 8.88 3.47 -7.53
C VAL A 74 10.31 3.90 -7.82
N GLY A 75 10.72 3.85 -9.08
CA GLY A 75 12.06 4.26 -9.51
C GLY A 75 13.13 3.16 -9.45
N GLU A 76 12.73 1.91 -9.15
CA GLU A 76 13.52 0.68 -9.37
C GLU A 76 13.17 0.00 -10.70
#